data_AF-A0A7X7JKL5-F1
#
_entry.id   AF-A0A7X7JKL5-F1
#
_cell.length_a   1.000
_cell.length_b   1.000
_cell.length_c   1.000
_cell.angle_alpha   90.00
_cell.angle_beta   90.00
_cell.angle_gamma   90.00
#
_symmetry.space_group_name_H-M   'P 1'
#
loop_
_entity.id
_entity.type
_entity.pdbx_description
1 polymer ?
#
loop_
_entity_poly.entity_id
_entity_poly.type
_entity_poly.pdbx_seq_one_letter_code
_entity_poly.pdbx_strand_id
1 'polypeptide(L)'
;MSSSLRLRRRSAEDPLRRTFGRRLAARGWPVLLGLLPLAACEEDKPFTPFEVATSLPTSPEPPPPPEPTATAEQPAEGNVLLRRAIKAPREAKTWTVEGRPLRAPDGHLFDLALPLAPAKEGAPPEVLAWTRQPARGSTPASGALWLYGDGEPRRLAELPGFVPVSPDCEHVASLDQTGPHTVTVDVTARCTARLVARAPTRSVLVVDPKRPDPVLMGFRAADPAPGETLELQIDSRDLDDDGRDDITLRVTVGSKDRKASARFVWFDRAAGRSRDSKEPAASFSAIAARLATLSKGSKGAASVADEADAARRLYAAACGESGTPRLWAANGTALTCSADASVASFLGSEITAASTLGRPLEALGLLERDGWYGAKLPAKERERLEKLALGKVQKVSPEMAGAFMAHLPPRPTEPRFSPLHFDSSGRLWVRNAEARVLASDPPGSPPSDPTLGAGGAPQRSDVPDVWPLRVIDQAGRTWTGVVPSCDRSELQLSFVSREGMPSPPQPLPLLAPRPGSCQRAGALAPPTGTPIAWHGNQLEVWLAGHHLNAPSTSTPGRPGSPRSADGKALVVPSRFGLLVQRDGGVELWQGEVTQALTDCVPSAGARQIACVKGRSSVVVLKRPGA
;
A
#
# COMPACT_ATOMS: atom_id res chain seq x y z
N MET A 1 4.57 -15.95 -56.65
CA MET A 1 4.09 -17.06 -57.50
C MET A 1 4.22 -18.35 -56.70
N SER A 2 3.10 -19.08 -56.55
CA SER A 2 2.89 -20.53 -56.28
C SER A 2 3.97 -21.35 -55.54
N SER A 3 3.68 -22.30 -54.64
CA SER A 3 2.42 -22.95 -54.27
C SER A 3 2.66 -23.93 -53.09
N SER A 4 1.61 -24.11 -52.28
CA SER A 4 1.16 -25.33 -51.57
C SER A 4 2.11 -26.27 -50.81
N LEU A 5 1.74 -26.55 -49.54
CA LEU A 5 1.71 -27.92 -49.00
C LEU A 5 0.66 -28.06 -47.88
N ARG A 6 -0.34 -28.91 -48.13
CA ARG A 6 -1.31 -29.43 -47.16
C ARG A 6 -0.71 -30.64 -46.45
N LEU A 7 -1.04 -30.84 -45.17
CA LEU A 7 -1.04 -32.17 -44.56
C LEU A 7 -2.25 -32.35 -43.64
N ARG A 8 -2.88 -33.51 -43.78
CA ARG A 8 -4.15 -33.96 -43.21
C ARG A 8 -3.93 -34.81 -41.95
N ARG A 9 -4.88 -34.65 -40.99
CA ARG A 9 -5.58 -35.63 -40.12
C ARG A 9 -4.81 -36.62 -39.22
N ARG A 10 -5.22 -36.65 -37.94
CA ARG A 10 -6.12 -37.65 -37.25
C ARG A 10 -6.23 -37.21 -35.77
N SER A 11 -7.38 -36.84 -35.19
CA SER A 11 -8.55 -37.61 -34.75
C SER A 11 -8.26 -38.87 -33.93
N ALA A 12 -8.55 -38.80 -32.63
CA ALA A 12 -9.14 -39.87 -31.83
C ALA A 12 -9.89 -39.26 -30.63
N GLU A 13 -11.13 -39.70 -30.45
CA GLU A 13 -12.11 -39.27 -29.47
C GLU A 13 -11.98 -40.00 -28.12
N ASP A 14 -12.52 -39.35 -27.10
CA ASP A 14 -12.92 -39.70 -25.71
C ASP A 14 -13.68 -41.06 -25.54
N PRO A 15 -14.26 -41.43 -24.37
CA PRO A 15 -14.02 -41.12 -22.94
C PRO A 15 -14.13 -42.40 -22.03
N LEU A 16 -14.08 -42.28 -20.69
CA LEU A 16 -15.09 -42.83 -19.74
C LEU A 16 -14.69 -42.79 -18.24
N ARG A 17 -15.52 -42.07 -17.46
CA ARG A 17 -16.12 -42.41 -16.14
C ARG A 17 -15.30 -43.17 -15.08
N ARG A 18 -15.25 -42.60 -13.86
CA ARG A 18 -15.86 -43.22 -12.66
C ARG A 18 -15.94 -42.25 -11.46
N THR A 19 -17.17 -42.02 -11.02
CA THR A 19 -17.61 -41.51 -9.72
C THR A 19 -17.52 -42.60 -8.64
N PHE A 20 -17.15 -42.27 -7.40
CA PHE A 20 -17.58 -42.88 -6.11
C PHE A 20 -17.00 -41.98 -5.00
N GLY A 21 -17.65 -41.59 -3.91
CA GLY A 21 -18.82 -42.12 -3.21
C GLY A 21 -18.41 -42.53 -1.78
N ARG A 22 -18.86 -41.78 -0.77
CA ARG A 22 -18.69 -41.93 0.69
C ARG A 22 -18.84 -43.37 1.25
N ARG A 23 -18.15 -43.66 2.38
CA ARG A 23 -18.61 -44.30 3.67
C ARG A 23 -17.36 -44.60 4.55
N LEU A 24 -17.22 -44.06 5.76
CA LEU A 24 -17.69 -44.57 7.07
C LEU A 24 -17.29 -46.03 7.38
N ALA A 25 -16.36 -46.23 8.31
CA ALA A 25 -16.41 -47.29 9.34
C ALA A 25 -15.38 -47.04 10.45
N ALA A 26 -15.86 -47.10 11.69
CA ALA A 26 -15.12 -47.11 12.95
C ALA A 26 -14.89 -48.56 13.45
N ARG A 27 -14.15 -48.69 14.56
CA ARG A 27 -13.79 -49.90 15.36
C ARG A 27 -12.52 -50.60 14.87
N GLY A 28 -11.57 -51.03 15.69
CA GLY A 28 -11.40 -51.09 17.15
C GLY A 28 -10.07 -51.80 17.45
N TRP A 29 -9.44 -51.49 18.59
CA TRP A 29 -8.27 -52.16 19.19
C TRP A 29 -8.59 -53.60 19.67
N PRO A 30 -7.62 -54.51 20.02
CA PRO A 30 -6.47 -54.24 20.91
C PRO A 30 -5.14 -55.05 20.75
N VAL A 31 -4.06 -54.47 21.33
CA VAL A 31 -3.00 -54.99 22.25
C VAL A 31 -2.28 -56.34 22.00
N LEU A 32 -0.94 -56.31 21.95
CA LEU A 32 0.05 -57.02 22.84
C LEU A 32 1.49 -56.66 22.38
N LEU A 33 2.32 -55.91 23.14
CA LEU A 33 3.12 -56.22 24.34
C LEU A 33 4.60 -56.55 23.99
N GLY A 34 5.51 -55.67 24.39
CA GLY A 34 6.96 -55.87 24.41
C GLY A 34 7.62 -54.90 25.41
N LEU A 35 8.01 -55.45 26.57
CA LEU A 35 8.60 -54.82 27.77
C LEU A 35 10.14 -54.65 27.59
N LEU A 36 10.72 -53.44 27.77
CA LEU A 36 11.47 -52.89 28.94
C LEU A 36 12.97 -53.31 29.06
N PRO A 37 13.92 -52.45 29.56
CA PRO A 37 13.82 -51.77 30.87
C PRO A 37 14.18 -50.27 30.95
N LEU A 38 13.67 -49.69 32.04
CA LEU A 38 13.92 -48.35 32.57
C LEU A 38 15.28 -48.24 33.28
N ALA A 39 15.85 -47.03 33.24
CA ALA A 39 16.52 -46.42 34.39
C ALA A 39 16.09 -44.93 34.49
N ALA A 40 15.47 -44.57 35.61
CA ALA A 40 15.21 -43.20 36.12
C ALA A 40 16.43 -42.74 36.95
N CYS A 41 16.70 -41.51 37.41
CA CYS A 41 16.10 -40.16 37.47
C CYS A 41 17.23 -39.16 37.03
N GLU A 42 17.08 -37.85 36.83
CA GLU A 42 16.77 -36.82 37.82
C GLU A 42 16.66 -35.46 37.12
N GLU A 43 15.89 -34.56 37.72
CA GLU A 43 15.56 -33.21 37.26
C GLU A 43 16.74 -32.25 37.45
N ASP A 44 17.07 -31.47 36.42
CA ASP A 44 17.80 -30.20 36.59
C ASP A 44 17.25 -29.17 35.59
N LYS A 45 16.36 -28.31 36.09
CA LYS A 45 15.93 -27.08 35.40
C LYS A 45 16.61 -25.90 36.10
N PRO A 46 17.39 -25.07 35.40
CA PRO A 46 17.94 -23.87 36.02
C PRO A 46 16.83 -22.86 36.34
N PHE A 47 16.83 -22.45 37.60
CA PHE A 47 15.97 -21.48 38.27
C PHE A 47 16.12 -20.08 37.65
N THR A 48 15.00 -19.39 37.38
CA THR A 48 14.98 -17.93 37.22
C THR A 48 14.11 -17.33 38.33
N PRO A 49 14.64 -16.48 39.22
CA PRO A 49 13.81 -15.86 40.25
C PRO A 49 13.04 -14.68 39.65
N PHE A 50 11.72 -14.73 39.82
CA PHE A 50 10.86 -13.56 39.76
C PHE A 50 11.05 -12.75 41.05
N GLU A 51 11.41 -11.47 40.95
CA GLU A 51 11.20 -10.54 42.05
C GLU A 51 9.77 -9.99 41.99
N VAL A 52 9.00 -10.33 43.03
CA VAL A 52 7.75 -9.67 43.37
C VAL A 52 8.09 -8.58 44.38
N ALA A 53 7.98 -7.31 43.99
CA ALA A 53 8.02 -6.18 44.92
C ALA A 53 6.63 -5.54 45.02
N THR A 54 5.90 -5.92 46.07
CA THR A 54 4.78 -5.17 46.62
C THR A 54 5.32 -4.04 47.50
N SER A 55 5.11 -2.78 47.11
CA SER A 55 4.69 -1.66 47.99
C SER A 55 4.59 -0.36 47.20
N LEU A 56 3.40 0.25 47.27
CA LEU A 56 3.10 1.61 46.77
C LEU A 56 3.67 2.65 47.74
N PRO A 57 4.27 3.74 47.23
CA PRO A 57 4.18 5.05 47.86
C PRO A 57 3.21 5.95 47.08
N THR A 58 2.38 6.65 47.84
CA THR A 58 1.44 7.69 47.42
C THR A 58 2.10 8.72 46.50
N SER A 59 1.49 8.95 45.34
CA SER A 59 1.91 9.95 44.35
C SER A 59 1.65 11.37 44.87
N PRO A 60 2.61 12.31 44.81
CA PRO A 60 2.31 13.72 44.86
C PRO A 60 1.63 14.18 43.56
N GLU A 61 0.80 15.21 43.70
CA GLU A 61 -0.06 15.82 42.68
C GLU A 61 0.74 16.35 41.46
N PRO A 62 0.29 16.13 40.21
CA PRO A 62 1.00 16.63 39.03
C PRO A 62 0.81 18.15 38.86
N PRO A 63 1.85 18.89 38.42
CA PRO A 63 1.71 20.30 38.09
C PRO A 63 0.80 20.49 36.85
N PRO A 64 0.18 21.67 36.70
CA PRO A 64 -0.77 21.93 35.62
C PRO A 64 -0.08 21.84 34.23
N PRO A 65 -0.83 21.42 33.19
CA PRO A 65 -0.29 21.19 31.86
C PRO A 65 0.18 22.50 31.21
N PRO A 66 1.32 22.52 30.49
CA PRO A 66 1.71 23.68 29.70
C PRO A 66 0.78 23.85 28.49
N GLU A 67 0.53 25.12 28.14
CA GLU A 67 -0.26 25.52 26.97
C GLU A 67 0.39 25.04 25.66
N PRO A 68 -0.42 24.71 24.63
CA PRO A 68 0.08 24.09 23.40
C PRO A 68 0.74 25.13 22.50
N THR A 69 2.06 25.21 22.55
CA THR A 69 2.87 25.89 21.54
C THR A 69 3.70 24.89 20.77
N ALA A 70 3.67 25.04 19.44
CA ALA A 70 4.52 24.44 18.42
C ALA A 70 4.33 22.94 18.08
N THR A 71 4.17 22.73 16.78
CA THR A 71 4.54 21.56 15.98
C THR A 71 5.47 20.61 16.72
N ALA A 72 4.98 19.41 17.07
CA ALA A 72 5.84 18.31 17.47
C ALA A 72 6.62 17.82 16.24
N GLU A 73 7.70 18.53 15.90
CA GLU A 73 8.87 17.89 15.32
C GLU A 73 9.26 16.76 16.27
N GLN A 74 9.29 15.53 15.76
CA GLN A 74 10.07 14.48 16.39
C GLN A 74 11.47 15.05 16.64
N PRO A 75 12.12 14.79 17.79
CA PRO A 75 13.49 15.21 17.97
C PRO A 75 14.28 14.68 16.77
N ALA A 76 14.81 15.58 15.96
CA ALA A 76 15.80 15.23 14.99
C ALA A 76 16.99 14.73 15.82
N GLU A 77 17.09 13.42 16.03
CA GLU A 77 18.37 12.79 16.28
C GLU A 77 19.23 13.15 15.07
N GLY A 78 19.97 14.25 15.22
CA GLY A 78 20.79 14.82 14.17
C GLY A 78 21.77 13.77 13.70
N ASN A 79 21.83 13.60 12.38
CA ASN A 79 22.86 12.80 11.74
C ASN A 79 24.23 13.37 12.18
N VAL A 80 25.04 12.57 12.89
CA VAL A 80 26.39 13.00 13.29
C VAL A 80 27.32 12.82 12.09
N LEU A 81 27.20 13.76 11.15
CA LEU A 81 28.14 13.88 10.05
C LEU A 81 29.43 14.49 10.60
N LEU A 82 30.49 13.68 10.71
CA LEU A 82 31.77 14.15 11.22
C LEU A 82 32.52 14.96 10.16
N ARG A 83 32.56 14.46 8.92
CA ARG A 83 33.26 15.09 7.79
C ARG A 83 32.60 14.72 6.47
N ARG A 84 32.67 15.63 5.50
CA ARG A 84 32.20 15.41 4.12
C ARG A 84 33.36 15.51 3.14
N ALA A 85 33.32 14.69 2.09
CA ALA A 85 34.32 14.73 1.05
C ALA A 85 34.34 16.04 0.25
N ILE A 86 35.52 16.36 -0.26
CA ILE A 86 35.80 17.48 -1.14
C ILE A 86 35.67 16.98 -2.57
N LYS A 87 35.18 17.84 -3.49
CA LYS A 87 35.07 17.51 -4.91
C LYS A 87 36.40 17.73 -5.63
N ALA A 88 36.79 16.77 -6.46
CA ALA A 88 38.01 16.85 -7.25
C ALA A 88 37.90 17.93 -8.35
N PRO A 89 39.04 18.50 -8.79
CA PRO A 89 39.07 19.28 -10.03
C PRO A 89 38.60 18.45 -11.23
N ARG A 90 38.04 19.13 -12.23
CA ARG A 90 37.48 18.47 -13.42
C ARG A 90 38.56 17.62 -14.12
N GLU A 91 38.24 16.35 -14.37
CA GLU A 91 39.12 15.37 -15.05
C GLU A 91 40.50 15.20 -14.36
N ALA A 92 40.58 15.36 -13.04
CA ALA A 92 41.84 15.23 -12.29
C ALA A 92 42.37 13.78 -12.28
N LYS A 93 43.55 13.57 -12.85
CA LYS A 93 44.35 12.33 -12.71
C LYS A 93 45.33 12.38 -11.54
N THR A 94 45.71 13.59 -11.14
CA THR A 94 46.56 13.86 -9.99
C THR A 94 45.90 14.96 -9.18
N TRP A 95 45.97 14.84 -7.85
CA TRP A 95 45.32 15.80 -6.97
C TRP A 95 46.06 15.85 -5.62
N THR A 96 46.34 17.03 -5.10
CA THR A 96 46.88 17.20 -3.75
C THR A 96 45.75 17.51 -2.78
N VAL A 97 45.56 16.68 -1.77
CA VAL A 97 44.53 16.84 -0.73
C VAL A 97 45.23 16.96 0.61
N GLU A 98 45.04 18.10 1.29
CA GLU A 98 45.67 18.41 2.59
C GLU A 98 47.18 18.08 2.64
N GLY A 99 47.90 18.46 1.58
CA GLY A 99 49.34 18.24 1.47
C GLY A 99 49.76 16.85 1.00
N ARG A 100 48.85 15.86 0.89
CA ARG A 100 49.15 14.54 0.32
C ARG A 100 48.93 14.53 -1.20
N PRO A 101 49.96 14.26 -2.03
CA PRO A 101 49.79 14.10 -3.47
C PRO A 101 49.19 12.73 -3.79
N LEU A 102 48.12 12.73 -4.59
CA LEU A 102 47.40 11.53 -5.02
C LEU A 102 47.54 11.37 -6.53
N ARG A 103 47.67 10.13 -6.99
CA ARG A 103 47.59 9.76 -8.41
C ARG A 103 46.49 8.71 -8.57
N ALA A 104 45.53 8.99 -9.45
CA ALA A 104 44.45 8.05 -9.74
C ALA A 104 45.04 6.81 -10.45
N PRO A 105 44.50 5.60 -10.20
CA PRO A 105 44.86 4.41 -10.97
C PRO A 105 44.66 4.62 -12.47
N ASP A 106 45.33 3.80 -13.28
CA ASP A 106 45.26 3.92 -14.72
C ASP A 106 43.81 3.86 -15.23
N GLY A 107 43.48 4.78 -16.15
CA GLY A 107 42.14 4.93 -16.71
C GLY A 107 41.10 5.58 -15.80
N HIS A 108 41.44 5.86 -14.53
CA HIS A 108 40.54 6.49 -13.57
C HIS A 108 40.79 8.00 -13.44
N LEU A 109 39.77 8.68 -12.92
CA LEU A 109 39.76 10.10 -12.57
C LEU A 109 39.25 10.26 -11.15
N PHE A 110 39.80 11.19 -10.39
CA PHE A 110 39.26 11.54 -9.08
C PHE A 110 37.89 12.21 -9.22
N ASP A 111 36.98 11.89 -8.30
CA ASP A 111 35.68 12.54 -8.19
C ASP A 111 35.50 13.17 -6.81
N LEU A 112 35.78 12.42 -5.75
CA LEU A 112 35.69 12.86 -4.35
C LEU A 112 36.92 12.41 -3.56
N ALA A 113 37.32 13.19 -2.56
CA ALA A 113 38.27 12.76 -1.55
C ALA A 113 37.88 13.22 -0.14
N LEU A 114 38.14 12.37 0.85
CA LEU A 114 37.88 12.58 2.25
C LEU A 114 39.18 12.34 3.04
N PRO A 115 39.82 13.41 3.57
CA PRO A 115 40.97 13.26 4.45
C PRO A 115 40.53 12.75 5.83
N LEU A 116 41.15 11.65 6.26
CA LEU A 116 40.92 11.05 7.57
C LEU A 116 41.75 11.76 8.65
N ALA A 117 41.44 11.51 9.92
CA ALA A 117 42.30 12.01 10.99
C ALA A 117 43.71 11.40 10.86
N PRO A 118 44.78 12.21 10.98
CA PRO A 118 46.14 11.69 10.88
C PRO A 118 46.44 10.77 12.06
N ALA A 119 47.14 9.67 11.80
CA ALA A 119 47.49 8.68 12.83
C ALA A 119 48.49 9.22 13.86
N LYS A 120 49.25 10.27 13.52
CA LYS A 120 50.19 10.98 14.38
C LYS A 120 50.11 12.47 14.10
N GLU A 121 50.27 13.28 15.13
CA GLU A 121 50.32 14.74 14.99
C GLU A 121 51.47 15.15 14.06
N GLY A 122 51.17 16.04 13.11
CA GLY A 122 52.13 16.53 12.10
C GLY A 122 52.34 15.62 10.88
N ALA A 123 51.78 14.40 10.84
CA ALA A 123 51.82 13.55 9.65
C ALA A 123 50.71 13.93 8.66
N PRO A 124 50.94 13.83 7.33
CA PRO A 124 49.89 14.05 6.35
C PRO A 124 48.78 13.01 6.52
N PRO A 125 47.50 13.41 6.49
CA PRO A 125 46.38 12.49 6.71
C PRO A 125 46.34 11.43 5.62
N GLU A 126 45.86 10.23 5.97
CA GLU A 126 45.41 9.31 4.94
C GLU A 126 44.18 9.87 4.23
N VAL A 127 44.03 9.56 2.95
CA VAL A 127 42.94 10.09 2.14
C VAL A 127 42.15 8.94 1.53
N LEU A 128 40.84 8.92 1.77
CA LEU A 128 39.92 8.10 0.98
C LEU A 128 39.54 8.86 -0.27
N ALA A 129 39.55 8.21 -1.43
CA ALA A 129 39.08 8.84 -2.66
C ALA A 129 38.16 7.92 -3.44
N TRP A 130 37.03 8.49 -3.88
CA TRP A 130 36.19 7.87 -4.90
C TRP A 130 36.73 8.27 -6.27
N THR A 131 37.01 7.26 -7.08
CA THR A 131 37.48 7.42 -8.45
C THR A 131 36.44 6.87 -9.41
N ARG A 132 36.36 7.49 -10.59
CA ARG A 132 35.45 7.08 -11.66
C ARG A 132 36.24 6.77 -12.92
N GLN A 133 35.83 5.72 -13.61
CA GLN A 133 36.36 5.30 -14.89
C GLN A 133 35.31 5.61 -15.96
N PRO A 134 35.55 6.60 -16.85
CA PRO A 134 34.64 6.87 -17.96
C PRO A 134 34.54 5.67 -18.90
N ALA A 135 33.36 5.48 -19.52
CA ALA A 135 33.17 4.44 -20.53
C ALA A 135 34.14 4.63 -21.71
N ARG A 136 34.75 3.54 -22.19
CA ARG A 136 35.66 3.54 -23.34
C ARG A 136 35.46 2.29 -24.19
N GLY A 137 35.04 2.46 -25.45
CA GLY A 137 34.74 1.35 -26.34
C GLY A 137 33.67 0.43 -25.73
N SER A 138 34.01 -0.85 -25.54
CA SER A 138 33.16 -1.85 -24.89
C SER A 138 33.27 -1.88 -23.36
N THR A 139 34.16 -1.10 -22.75
CA THR A 139 34.34 -1.07 -21.29
C THR A 139 33.29 -0.11 -20.70
N PRO A 140 32.36 -0.61 -19.85
CA PRO A 140 31.36 0.24 -19.22
C PRO A 140 32.02 1.23 -18.24
N ALA A 141 31.30 2.30 -17.93
CA ALA A 141 31.71 3.20 -16.85
C ALA A 141 31.75 2.43 -15.52
N SER A 142 32.73 2.73 -14.67
CA SER A 142 32.88 2.11 -13.35
C SER A 142 33.31 3.13 -12.31
N GLY A 143 33.35 2.72 -11.04
CA GLY A 143 33.90 3.53 -9.97
C GLY A 143 34.47 2.66 -8.85
N ALA A 144 35.38 3.21 -8.07
CA ALA A 144 36.02 2.50 -6.98
C ALA A 144 36.47 3.45 -5.87
N LEU A 145 36.37 2.97 -4.63
CA LEU A 145 36.89 3.61 -3.44
C LEU A 145 38.31 3.11 -3.16
N TRP A 146 39.23 4.04 -2.94
CA TRP A 146 40.64 3.78 -2.67
C TRP A 146 41.09 4.48 -1.40
N LEU A 147 41.99 3.84 -0.64
CA LEU A 147 42.71 4.44 0.48
C LEU A 147 44.14 4.77 0.05
N TYR A 148 44.52 6.04 0.25
CA TYR A 148 45.85 6.56 0.01
C TYR A 148 46.52 6.86 1.35
N GLY A 149 47.53 6.07 1.68
CA GLY A 149 48.39 6.26 2.84
C GLY A 149 49.84 6.27 2.44
N ASP A 150 50.70 5.76 3.31
CA ASP A 150 52.13 5.61 3.03
C ASP A 150 52.35 4.29 2.29
N GLY A 151 52.49 4.36 0.96
CA GLY A 151 52.63 3.21 0.08
C GLY A 151 51.67 3.22 -1.12
N GLU A 152 51.49 2.06 -1.73
CA GLU A 152 50.58 1.90 -2.88
C GLU A 152 49.10 2.07 -2.46
N PRO A 153 48.27 2.73 -3.28
CA PRO A 153 46.84 2.88 -2.99
C PRO A 153 46.15 1.52 -2.88
N ARG A 154 45.36 1.33 -1.82
CA ARG A 154 44.58 0.09 -1.62
C ARG A 154 43.12 0.29 -2.03
N ARG A 155 42.62 -0.57 -2.91
CA ARG A 155 41.19 -0.59 -3.27
C ARG A 155 40.38 -1.16 -2.13
N LEU A 156 39.32 -0.46 -1.73
CA LEU A 156 38.42 -0.87 -0.65
C LEU A 156 37.09 -1.39 -1.16
N ALA A 157 36.52 -0.72 -2.16
CA ALA A 157 35.22 -1.09 -2.72
C ALA A 157 35.14 -0.71 -4.20
N GLU A 158 34.23 -1.34 -4.93
CA GLU A 158 33.91 -1.02 -6.32
C GLU A 158 32.42 -0.72 -6.46
N LEU A 159 32.07 -0.02 -7.54
CA LEU A 159 30.68 0.20 -7.92
C LEU A 159 30.00 -1.16 -8.15
N PRO A 160 28.96 -1.51 -7.37
CA PRO A 160 28.35 -2.81 -7.50
C PRO A 160 27.67 -3.00 -8.86
N GLY A 161 27.79 -4.20 -9.45
CA GLY A 161 27.27 -4.48 -10.80
C GLY A 161 25.74 -4.42 -10.95
N PHE A 162 24.98 -4.24 -9.87
CA PHE A 162 23.54 -3.98 -9.96
C PHE A 162 23.22 -2.51 -10.25
N VAL A 163 24.16 -1.60 -10.04
CA VAL A 163 23.99 -0.18 -10.38
C VAL A 163 24.08 -0.06 -11.90
N PRO A 164 23.07 0.51 -12.58
CA PRO A 164 23.08 0.62 -14.04
C PRO A 164 24.31 1.36 -14.56
N VAL A 165 24.97 0.77 -15.56
CA VAL A 165 26.13 1.32 -16.26
C VAL A 165 25.85 1.29 -17.76
N SER A 166 25.49 2.43 -18.33
CA SER A 166 25.25 2.58 -19.77
C SER A 166 25.55 4.01 -20.22
N PRO A 167 25.74 4.27 -21.52
CA PRO A 167 26.06 5.61 -22.03
C PRO A 167 25.00 6.68 -21.70
N ASP A 168 23.78 6.26 -21.38
CA ASP A 168 22.65 7.13 -21.02
C ASP A 168 22.49 7.34 -19.50
N CYS A 169 23.38 6.77 -18.68
CA CYS A 169 23.41 6.92 -17.23
C CYS A 169 24.60 7.78 -16.76
N GLU A 170 24.33 8.68 -15.80
CA GLU A 170 25.34 9.41 -15.03
C GLU A 170 25.37 8.88 -13.58
N HIS A 171 26.57 8.69 -13.02
CA HIS A 171 26.73 8.33 -11.61
C HIS A 171 27.05 9.56 -10.77
N VAL A 172 26.25 9.75 -9.71
CA VAL A 172 26.48 10.79 -8.69
C VAL A 172 26.87 10.08 -7.40
N ALA A 173 28.05 10.39 -6.87
CA ALA A 173 28.54 9.84 -5.62
C ALA A 173 28.51 10.87 -4.48
N SER A 174 28.38 10.40 -3.25
CA SER A 174 28.77 11.12 -2.03
C SER A 174 29.64 10.23 -1.14
N LEU A 175 30.50 10.87 -0.36
CA LEU A 175 31.42 10.22 0.56
C LEU A 175 31.44 11.02 1.87
N ASP A 176 30.96 10.40 2.93
CA ASP A 176 30.70 11.06 4.22
C ASP A 176 31.25 10.19 5.37
N GLN A 177 31.98 10.79 6.31
CA GLN A 177 32.38 10.11 7.55
C GLN A 177 31.20 10.12 8.52
N THR A 178 30.65 8.94 8.78
CA THR A 178 29.42 8.72 9.55
C THR A 178 29.67 8.16 10.95
N GLY A 179 30.92 7.77 11.24
CA GLY A 179 31.39 7.39 12.57
C GLY A 179 32.91 7.61 12.72
N PRO A 180 33.46 7.44 13.93
CA PRO A 180 34.90 7.55 14.18
C PRO A 180 35.78 6.72 13.22
N HIS A 181 35.33 5.52 12.86
CA HIS A 181 36.06 4.58 12.01
C HIS A 181 35.36 4.28 10.69
N THR A 182 34.10 4.68 10.54
CA THR A 182 33.28 4.33 9.39
C THR A 182 33.01 5.48 8.43
N VAL A 183 32.96 5.14 7.16
CA VAL A 183 32.68 6.04 6.05
C VAL A 183 31.58 5.46 5.19
N THR A 184 30.63 6.29 4.76
CA THR A 184 29.55 5.91 3.87
C THR A 184 29.86 6.37 2.46
N VAL A 185 29.78 5.44 1.51
CA VAL A 185 29.80 5.71 0.06
C VAL A 185 28.39 5.54 -0.48
N ASP A 186 27.81 6.59 -1.03
CA ASP A 186 26.48 6.55 -1.65
C ASP A 186 26.62 6.89 -3.14
N VAL A 187 26.24 5.97 -4.02
CA VAL A 187 26.32 6.16 -5.46
C VAL A 187 24.94 5.94 -6.07
N THR A 188 24.45 6.96 -6.78
CA THR A 188 23.17 6.91 -7.50
C THR A 188 23.41 7.03 -9.01
N ALA A 189 22.84 6.11 -9.78
CA ALA A 189 22.75 6.20 -11.24
C ALA A 189 21.50 7.00 -11.64
N ARG A 190 21.67 7.97 -12.54
CA ARG A 190 20.60 8.75 -13.18
C ARG A 190 20.61 8.44 -14.66
N CYS A 191 19.63 7.67 -15.11
CA CYS A 191 19.54 7.23 -16.49
C CYS A 191 18.44 7.97 -17.24
N THR A 192 18.71 8.35 -18.49
CA THR A 192 17.70 8.96 -19.36
C THR A 192 16.80 7.91 -20.02
N ALA A 193 17.30 6.68 -20.22
CA ALA A 193 16.43 5.58 -20.63
C ALA A 193 15.52 5.12 -19.49
N ARG A 194 14.35 4.63 -19.87
CA ARG A 194 13.38 4.09 -18.92
C ARG A 194 13.85 2.73 -18.39
N LEU A 195 14.15 2.67 -17.10
CA LEU A 195 14.50 1.43 -16.42
C LEU A 195 13.26 0.58 -16.10
N VAL A 196 13.48 -0.71 -15.88
CA VAL A 196 12.44 -1.60 -15.33
C VAL A 196 12.02 -1.07 -13.97
N ALA A 197 10.71 -1.03 -13.71
CA ALA A 197 10.18 -0.53 -12.46
C ALA A 197 10.80 -1.26 -11.26
N ARG A 198 11.31 -0.48 -10.30
CA ARG A 198 12.01 -0.93 -9.09
C ARG A 198 13.34 -1.65 -9.33
N ALA A 199 13.94 -1.52 -10.52
CA ALA A 199 15.36 -1.84 -10.66
C ALA A 199 16.18 -0.94 -9.71
N PRO A 200 17.12 -1.48 -8.92
CA PRO A 200 17.98 -0.67 -8.08
C PRO A 200 18.82 0.31 -8.91
N THR A 201 18.85 1.56 -8.50
CA THR A 201 19.63 2.66 -9.13
C THR A 201 20.65 3.24 -8.16
N ARG A 202 20.54 2.95 -6.87
CA ARG A 202 21.39 3.50 -5.80
C ARG A 202 22.05 2.39 -4.99
N SER A 203 23.31 2.59 -4.67
CA SER A 203 24.11 1.76 -3.77
C SER A 203 24.58 2.59 -2.59
N VAL A 204 24.37 2.11 -1.38
CA VAL A 204 24.93 2.70 -0.15
C VAL A 204 25.82 1.66 0.51
N LEU A 205 27.11 1.95 0.63
CA LEU A 205 28.10 1.08 1.28
C LEU A 205 28.62 1.77 2.54
N VAL A 206 28.72 1.02 3.63
CA VAL A 206 29.37 1.44 4.87
C VAL A 206 30.70 0.71 4.95
N VAL A 207 31.80 1.46 5.05
CA VAL A 207 33.16 0.92 5.03
C VAL A 207 33.95 1.32 6.27
N ASP A 208 34.76 0.40 6.78
CA ASP A 208 35.85 0.69 7.71
C ASP A 208 37.16 0.54 6.93
N PRO A 209 37.85 1.65 6.61
CA PRO A 209 39.01 1.62 5.75
C PRO A 209 40.20 0.93 6.41
N LYS A 210 40.20 0.70 7.72
CA LYS A 210 41.33 0.07 8.43
C LYS A 210 41.19 -1.44 8.57
N ARG A 211 40.01 -2.01 8.29
CA ARG A 211 39.80 -3.46 8.33
C ARG A 211 40.40 -4.19 7.12
N PRO A 212 40.79 -5.47 7.30
CA PRO A 212 41.14 -6.36 6.18
C PRO A 212 39.99 -6.56 5.20
N ASP A 213 38.77 -6.76 5.71
CA ASP A 213 37.53 -6.71 4.94
C ASP A 213 36.84 -5.36 5.19
N PRO A 214 37.00 -4.39 4.29
CA PRO A 214 36.63 -3.01 4.56
C PRO A 214 35.13 -2.76 4.43
N VAL A 215 34.37 -3.57 3.68
CA VAL A 215 32.93 -3.33 3.47
C VAL A 215 32.15 -3.97 4.61
N LEU A 216 31.69 -3.14 5.53
CA LEU A 216 30.93 -3.61 6.71
C LEU A 216 29.49 -3.98 6.35
N MET A 217 28.85 -3.16 5.51
CA MET A 217 27.46 -3.32 5.12
C MET A 217 27.19 -2.65 3.77
N GLY A 218 26.21 -3.16 3.04
CA GLY A 218 25.77 -2.55 1.80
C GLY A 218 24.26 -2.67 1.61
N PHE A 219 23.71 -1.65 0.98
CA PHE A 219 22.30 -1.54 0.64
C PHE A 219 22.16 -1.17 -0.82
N ARG A 220 21.08 -1.64 -1.43
CA ARG A 220 20.66 -1.21 -2.74
C ARG A 220 19.25 -0.70 -2.69
N ALA A 221 19.01 0.40 -3.40
CA ALA A 221 17.72 1.05 -3.42
C ALA A 221 17.29 1.35 -4.86
N ALA A 222 16.00 1.16 -5.11
CA ALA A 222 15.35 1.65 -6.31
C ALA A 222 14.85 3.08 -6.08
N ASP A 223 14.62 3.82 -7.16
CA ASP A 223 13.98 5.14 -7.12
C ASP A 223 12.65 5.08 -6.33
N PRO A 224 12.23 6.15 -5.64
CA PRO A 224 10.93 6.20 -4.96
C PRO A 224 9.74 6.03 -5.93
N ALA A 225 8.53 5.82 -5.41
CA ALA A 225 7.35 5.83 -6.27
C ALA A 225 7.13 7.24 -6.87
N PRO A 226 6.50 7.36 -8.04
CA PRO A 226 6.21 8.67 -8.62
C PRO A 226 5.41 9.57 -7.66
N GLY A 227 5.97 10.74 -7.32
CA GLY A 227 5.39 11.69 -6.36
C GLY A 227 5.86 11.50 -4.91
N GLU A 228 6.74 10.54 -4.67
CA GLU A 228 7.36 10.30 -3.36
C GLU A 228 8.86 10.64 -3.35
N THR A 229 9.42 10.79 -2.14
CA THR A 229 10.86 10.84 -1.90
C THR A 229 11.30 9.63 -1.06
N LEU A 230 12.53 9.17 -1.26
CA LEU A 230 13.18 8.15 -0.46
C LEU A 230 14.56 8.65 -0.02
N GLU A 231 14.67 8.95 1.26
CA GLU A 231 15.92 9.38 1.89
C GLU A 231 16.49 8.22 2.71
N LEU A 232 17.78 7.96 2.53
CA LEU A 232 18.53 6.97 3.29
C LEU A 232 19.65 7.73 4.00
N GLN A 233 19.75 7.56 5.32
CA GLN A 233 20.79 8.18 6.14
C GLN A 233 21.47 7.08 6.95
N ILE A 234 22.79 7.08 6.93
CA ILE A 234 23.63 6.21 7.75
C ILE A 234 24.17 7.04 8.90
N ASP A 235 23.99 6.55 10.12
CA ASP A 235 24.61 7.04 11.34
C ASP A 235 25.38 5.86 11.97
N SER A 236 26.64 6.08 12.33
CA SER A 236 27.53 5.01 12.77
C SER A 236 28.15 5.24 14.15
N ARG A 237 27.34 5.78 15.07
CA ARG A 237 27.71 5.89 16.49
C ARG A 237 27.81 4.51 17.14
N ASP A 238 28.69 4.42 18.12
CA ASP A 238 28.72 3.33 19.10
C ASP A 238 27.50 3.48 20.03
N LEU A 239 26.54 2.56 19.94
CA LEU A 239 25.28 2.61 20.67
C LEU A 239 25.30 1.75 21.93
N ASP A 240 26.26 0.84 22.06
CA ASP A 240 26.44 -0.02 23.24
C ASP A 240 27.74 0.24 24.03
N ASP A 241 28.44 1.32 23.67
CA ASP A 241 29.65 1.85 24.32
C ASP A 241 30.80 0.83 24.36
N ASP A 242 30.91 -0.04 23.35
CA ASP A 242 31.93 -1.10 23.25
C ASP A 242 33.21 -0.66 22.50
N GLY A 243 33.25 0.58 22.03
CA GLY A 243 34.32 1.20 21.27
C GLY A 243 34.27 0.90 19.77
N ARG A 244 33.20 0.28 19.26
CA ARG A 244 33.03 -0.03 17.84
C ARG A 244 31.86 0.75 17.25
N ASP A 245 32.04 1.25 16.04
CA ASP A 245 30.97 1.90 15.29
C ASP A 245 29.86 0.88 14.98
N ASP A 246 28.65 1.11 15.50
CA ASP A 246 27.43 0.43 15.05
C ASP A 246 26.91 1.05 13.76
N ILE A 247 25.89 0.44 13.14
CA ILE A 247 25.32 0.97 11.89
C ILE A 247 23.82 1.15 12.08
N THR A 248 23.36 2.40 11.96
CA THR A 248 21.95 2.76 11.90
C THR A 248 21.61 3.27 10.51
N LEU A 249 20.75 2.53 9.79
CA LEU A 249 20.11 3.02 8.57
C LEU A 249 18.74 3.62 8.91
N ARG A 250 18.63 4.94 8.83
CA ARG A 250 17.34 5.64 8.88
C ARG A 250 16.77 5.75 7.47
N VAL A 251 15.58 5.19 7.29
CA VAL A 251 14.82 5.25 6.04
C VAL A 251 13.69 6.24 6.24
N THR A 252 13.61 7.25 5.38
CA THR A 252 12.54 8.23 5.40
C THR A 252 11.84 8.25 4.04
N VAL A 253 10.52 8.08 4.05
CA VAL A 253 9.69 8.20 2.85
C VAL A 253 8.79 9.41 2.99
N GLY A 254 8.74 10.24 1.95
CA GLY A 254 7.92 11.45 1.90
C GLY A 254 6.94 11.46 0.73
N SER A 255 5.82 12.16 0.89
CA SER A 255 4.93 12.55 -0.20
C SER A 255 4.30 13.91 0.09
N LYS A 256 4.38 14.83 -0.89
CA LYS A 256 3.89 16.23 -0.81
C LYS A 256 4.49 17.01 0.37
N ASP A 257 4.00 16.80 1.60
CA ASP A 257 4.42 17.48 2.84
C ASP A 257 4.52 16.56 4.07
N ARG A 258 4.23 15.26 3.94
CA ARG A 258 4.29 14.30 5.05
C ARG A 258 5.44 13.34 4.84
N LYS A 259 6.18 13.07 5.91
CA LYS A 259 7.28 12.10 5.94
C LYS A 259 7.05 11.13 7.09
N ALA A 260 7.44 9.88 6.89
CA ALA A 260 7.56 8.90 7.95
C ALA A 260 8.94 8.27 7.89
N SER A 261 9.49 7.95 9.06
CA SER A 261 10.83 7.38 9.19
C SER A 261 10.84 6.15 10.10
N ALA A 262 11.69 5.20 9.78
CA ALA A 262 12.04 4.08 10.63
C ALA A 262 13.55 3.85 10.57
N ARG A 263 14.11 3.24 11.62
CA ARG A 263 15.53 2.89 11.68
C ARG A 263 15.73 1.38 11.65
N PHE A 264 16.80 0.95 11.01
CA PHE A 264 17.33 -0.39 11.11
C PHE A 264 18.70 -0.28 11.78
N VAL A 265 18.95 -1.10 12.79
CA VAL A 265 20.16 -0.99 13.63
C VAL A 265 20.90 -2.32 13.60
N TRP A 266 22.22 -2.25 13.45
CA TRP A 266 23.12 -3.41 13.53
C TRP A 266 24.32 -3.08 14.43
N PHE A 267 24.53 -3.91 15.44
CA PHE A 267 25.66 -3.82 16.35
C PHE A 267 26.90 -4.49 15.76
N ASP A 268 28.09 -3.91 15.92
CA ASP A 268 29.35 -4.63 15.66
C ASP A 268 29.57 -5.68 16.75
N ARG A 269 29.78 -6.94 16.37
CA ARG A 269 30.13 -7.99 17.34
C ARG A 269 31.32 -8.77 16.81
N ALA A 270 32.03 -9.46 17.71
CA ALA A 270 33.18 -10.26 17.34
C ALA A 270 32.87 -11.33 16.26
N ALA A 271 31.64 -11.88 16.26
CA ALA A 271 31.17 -12.86 15.28
C ALA A 271 30.62 -12.23 13.99
N GLY A 272 30.68 -10.90 13.85
CA GLY A 272 30.07 -10.14 12.75
C GLY A 272 28.85 -9.34 13.20
N ARG A 273 28.28 -8.59 12.26
CA ARG A 273 27.19 -7.65 12.54
C ARG A 273 25.91 -8.35 12.99
N SER A 274 25.37 -7.96 14.14
CA SER A 274 24.11 -8.50 14.67
C SER A 274 23.02 -7.44 14.59
N ARG A 275 21.88 -7.81 14.00
CA ARG A 275 20.74 -6.90 13.89
C ARG A 275 20.06 -6.70 15.26
N ASP A 276 19.66 -5.47 15.57
CA ASP A 276 18.78 -5.21 16.71
C ASP A 276 17.43 -5.90 16.49
N SER A 277 17.05 -6.74 17.45
CA SER A 277 15.77 -7.45 17.45
C SER A 277 14.55 -6.52 17.58
N LYS A 278 14.73 -5.31 18.13
CA LYS A 278 13.64 -4.36 18.37
C LYS A 278 13.35 -3.46 17.17
N GLU A 279 14.33 -3.19 16.32
CA GLU A 279 14.18 -2.25 15.20
C GLU A 279 14.08 -2.95 13.82
N PRO A 280 13.17 -2.51 12.93
CA PRO A 280 12.36 -1.29 12.97
C PRO A 280 10.98 -1.44 13.65
N ALA A 281 10.66 -2.59 14.26
CA ALA A 281 9.34 -2.82 14.84
C ALA A 281 8.97 -1.76 15.90
N ALA A 282 9.94 -1.34 16.72
CA ALA A 282 9.77 -0.26 17.68
C ALA A 282 9.48 1.09 17.00
N SER A 283 10.17 1.42 15.89
CA SER A 283 9.86 2.62 15.09
C SER A 283 8.39 2.66 14.62
N PHE A 284 7.88 1.56 14.07
CA PHE A 284 6.48 1.49 13.65
C PHE A 284 5.49 1.50 14.82
N SER A 285 5.85 0.87 15.95
CA SER A 285 5.06 0.92 17.18
C SER A 285 4.95 2.34 17.74
N ALA A 286 6.03 3.14 17.67
CA ALA A 286 6.01 4.54 18.07
C ALA A 286 5.06 5.37 17.20
N ILE A 287 5.08 5.15 15.88
CA ILE A 287 4.11 5.77 14.95
C ILE A 287 2.68 5.37 15.32
N ALA A 288 2.42 4.09 15.59
CA ALA A 288 1.10 3.60 15.97
C ALA A 288 0.59 4.28 17.25
N ALA A 289 1.43 4.39 18.29
CA ALA A 289 1.09 5.04 19.55
C ALA A 289 0.76 6.53 19.38
N ARG A 290 1.53 7.23 18.53
CA ARG A 290 1.27 8.63 18.17
C ARG A 290 -0.08 8.78 17.47
N LEU A 291 -0.36 7.98 16.44
CA LEU A 291 -1.65 8.01 15.71
C LEU A 291 -2.82 7.72 16.64
N ALA A 292 -2.68 6.75 17.55
CA ALA A 292 -3.71 6.41 18.52
C ALA A 292 -4.01 7.60 19.46
N THR A 293 -2.99 8.37 19.83
CA THR A 293 -3.14 9.59 20.64
C THR A 293 -3.85 10.70 19.86
N LEU A 294 -3.41 10.97 18.63
CA LEU A 294 -4.00 12.00 17.76
C LEU A 294 -5.46 11.72 17.41
N SER A 295 -5.83 10.46 17.21
CA SER A 295 -7.18 10.05 16.79
C SER A 295 -8.31 10.41 17.77
N LYS A 296 -7.97 10.60 19.05
CA LYS A 296 -8.94 10.89 20.12
C LYS A 296 -9.32 12.37 20.20
N GLY A 297 -8.46 13.28 19.73
CA GLY A 297 -8.68 14.72 19.80
C GLY A 297 -9.13 15.29 18.45
N SER A 298 -10.14 16.17 18.44
CA SER A 298 -10.68 16.73 17.18
C SER A 298 -9.64 17.45 16.31
N LYS A 299 -8.70 18.19 16.92
CA LYS A 299 -7.59 18.87 16.22
C LYS A 299 -6.62 17.88 15.57
N GLY A 300 -6.28 16.79 16.27
CA GLY A 300 -5.34 15.77 15.78
C GLY A 300 -5.96 14.78 14.81
N ALA A 301 -7.23 14.43 14.99
CA ALA A 301 -7.94 13.44 14.19
C ALA A 301 -7.92 13.78 12.69
N ALA A 302 -7.90 15.06 12.32
CA ALA A 302 -7.83 15.49 10.93
C ALA A 302 -6.51 15.12 10.20
N SER A 303 -5.39 14.93 10.92
CA SER A 303 -4.10 14.54 10.31
C SER A 303 -3.83 13.04 10.29
N VAL A 304 -4.63 12.24 11.00
CA VAL A 304 -4.37 10.81 11.22
C VAL A 304 -4.31 10.02 9.92
N ALA A 305 -5.21 10.29 8.97
CA ALA A 305 -5.23 9.59 7.68
C ALA A 305 -3.94 9.85 6.89
N ASP A 306 -3.52 11.12 6.78
CA ASP A 306 -2.29 11.50 6.06
C ASP A 306 -1.03 10.92 6.72
N GLU A 307 -0.96 10.93 8.05
CA GLU A 307 0.17 10.36 8.79
C GLU A 307 0.21 8.82 8.71
N ALA A 308 -0.96 8.15 8.74
CA ALA A 308 -1.06 6.71 8.52
C ALA A 308 -0.64 6.31 7.11
N ASP A 309 -1.03 7.09 6.09
CA ASP A 309 -0.63 6.84 4.71
C ASP A 309 0.87 7.06 4.49
N ALA A 310 1.48 8.09 5.09
CA ALA A 310 2.93 8.26 5.06
C ALA A 310 3.66 7.05 5.69
N ALA A 311 3.15 6.54 6.82
CA ALA A 311 3.70 5.35 7.46
C ALA A 311 3.53 4.06 6.64
N ARG A 312 2.41 3.91 5.91
CA ARG A 312 2.21 2.79 4.97
C ARG A 312 3.13 2.86 3.76
N ARG A 313 3.41 4.05 3.25
CA ARG A 313 4.40 4.25 2.16
C ARG A 313 5.81 3.88 2.63
N LEU A 314 6.17 4.27 3.85
CA LEU A 314 7.41 3.81 4.50
C LEU A 314 7.47 2.29 4.62
N TYR A 315 6.42 1.65 5.15
CA TYR A 315 6.36 0.18 5.23
C TYR A 315 6.49 -0.47 3.83
N ALA A 316 5.78 0.06 2.83
CA ALA A 316 5.85 -0.46 1.47
C ALA A 316 7.24 -0.34 0.83
N ALA A 317 8.00 0.73 1.13
CA ALA A 317 9.33 0.94 0.57
C ALA A 317 10.43 0.20 1.34
N ALA A 318 10.35 0.16 2.67
CA ALA A 318 11.41 -0.34 3.54
C ALA A 318 11.30 -1.83 3.87
N CYS A 319 10.08 -2.38 3.88
CA CYS A 319 9.81 -3.71 4.43
C CYS A 319 9.51 -4.73 3.33
N GLY A 320 10.20 -5.87 3.37
CA GLY A 320 10.03 -6.99 2.45
C GLY A 320 8.65 -7.63 2.54
N GLU A 321 8.03 -7.61 3.74
CA GLU A 321 6.69 -8.12 4.02
C GLU A 321 5.60 -7.44 3.18
N SER A 322 5.85 -6.21 2.72
CA SER A 322 4.92 -5.49 1.84
C SER A 322 4.79 -6.09 0.44
N GLY A 323 5.69 -6.99 0.04
CA GLY A 323 5.76 -7.57 -1.30
C GLY A 323 6.19 -6.59 -2.41
N THR A 324 6.44 -5.32 -2.08
CA THR A 324 6.88 -4.28 -3.02
C THR A 324 8.01 -3.39 -2.48
N PRO A 325 9.02 -3.93 -1.76
CA PRO A 325 10.09 -3.11 -1.21
C PRO A 325 10.85 -2.37 -2.31
N ARG A 326 11.49 -1.26 -1.92
CA ARG A 326 12.45 -0.49 -2.72
C ARG A 326 13.85 -0.50 -2.12
N LEU A 327 14.03 -1.18 -1.00
CA LEU A 327 15.28 -1.26 -0.26
C LEU A 327 15.62 -2.72 0.02
N TRP A 328 16.86 -3.09 -0.29
CA TRP A 328 17.40 -4.42 -0.07
C TRP A 328 18.81 -4.33 0.49
N ALA A 329 19.25 -5.39 1.16
CA ALA A 329 20.66 -5.60 1.40
C ALA A 329 21.42 -5.75 0.06
N ALA A 330 22.74 -5.53 0.07
CA ALA A 330 23.58 -5.64 -1.12
C ALA A 330 23.43 -7.01 -1.83
N ASN A 331 23.22 -8.08 -1.06
CA ASN A 331 22.97 -9.42 -1.60
C ASN A 331 21.58 -9.60 -2.24
N GLY A 332 20.64 -8.65 -2.07
CA GLY A 332 19.30 -8.67 -2.69
C GLY A 332 18.18 -9.16 -1.81
N THR A 333 18.51 -9.55 -0.59
CA THR A 333 17.50 -9.90 0.40
C THR A 333 16.76 -8.63 0.80
N ALA A 334 15.43 -8.66 0.74
CA ALA A 334 14.61 -7.56 1.24
C ALA A 334 14.78 -7.44 2.76
N LEU A 335 14.79 -6.21 3.27
CA LEU A 335 14.88 -6.00 4.71
C LEU A 335 13.54 -6.36 5.37
N THR A 336 13.57 -7.20 6.41
CA THR A 336 12.38 -7.51 7.19
C THR A 336 12.11 -6.43 8.22
N CYS A 337 10.86 -6.17 8.58
CA CYS A 337 10.48 -5.18 9.59
C CYS A 337 9.80 -5.77 10.83
N SER A 338 9.15 -6.94 10.71
CA SER A 338 8.34 -7.54 11.80
C SER A 338 7.30 -6.57 12.40
N ALA A 339 6.74 -5.68 11.56
CA ALA A 339 5.91 -4.55 11.99
C ALA A 339 4.40 -4.71 11.69
N ASP A 340 3.96 -5.87 11.23
CA ASP A 340 2.61 -6.07 10.68
C ASP A 340 1.50 -5.71 11.67
N ALA A 341 1.69 -6.00 12.96
CA ALA A 341 0.73 -5.65 14.01
C ALA A 341 0.60 -4.13 14.18
N SER A 342 1.73 -3.41 14.18
CA SER A 342 1.74 -1.94 14.27
C SER A 342 1.10 -1.32 13.03
N VAL A 343 1.40 -1.83 11.83
CA VAL A 343 0.81 -1.34 10.58
C VAL A 343 -0.70 -1.58 10.53
N ALA A 344 -1.16 -2.76 10.98
CA ALA A 344 -2.59 -3.06 11.11
C ALA A 344 -3.29 -2.07 12.07
N SER A 345 -2.63 -1.70 13.18
CA SER A 345 -3.20 -0.78 14.17
C SER A 345 -3.42 0.65 13.65
N PHE A 346 -2.74 1.08 12.58
CA PHE A 346 -2.99 2.37 11.95
C PHE A 346 -4.45 2.51 11.51
N LEU A 347 -5.06 1.41 11.04
CA LEU A 347 -6.46 1.38 10.67
C LEU A 347 -7.39 1.68 11.86
N GLY A 348 -7.07 1.18 13.05
CA GLY A 348 -7.83 1.45 14.26
C GLY A 348 -7.81 2.93 14.65
N SER A 349 -6.66 3.58 14.47
CA SER A 349 -6.52 5.03 14.67
C SER A 349 -7.32 5.83 13.64
N GLU A 350 -7.32 5.44 12.36
CA GLU A 350 -8.15 6.09 11.33
C GLU A 350 -9.65 5.96 11.62
N ILE A 351 -10.12 4.76 11.99
CA ILE A 351 -11.54 4.53 12.34
C ILE A 351 -11.93 5.39 13.55
N THR A 352 -11.05 5.45 14.55
CA THR A 352 -11.26 6.28 15.74
C THR A 352 -11.31 7.76 15.35
N ALA A 353 -10.38 8.23 14.52
CA ALA A 353 -10.33 9.61 14.04
C ALA A 353 -11.58 10.00 13.24
N ALA A 354 -12.00 9.17 12.28
CA ALA A 354 -13.23 9.38 11.51
C ALA A 354 -14.47 9.45 12.43
N SER A 355 -14.53 8.59 13.46
CA SER A 355 -15.62 8.60 14.45
C SER A 355 -15.61 9.85 15.34
N THR A 356 -14.42 10.30 15.76
CA THR A 356 -14.20 11.57 16.48
C THR A 356 -14.68 12.76 15.65
N LEU A 357 -14.37 12.78 14.35
CA LEU A 357 -14.79 13.82 13.40
C LEU A 357 -16.26 13.71 12.97
N GLY A 358 -17.01 12.71 13.44
CA GLY A 358 -18.42 12.54 13.07
C GLY A 358 -18.62 12.10 11.62
N ARG A 359 -17.69 11.31 11.06
CA ARG A 359 -17.71 10.79 9.69
C ARG A 359 -17.98 9.27 9.69
N PRO A 360 -19.21 8.83 10.00
CA PRO A 360 -19.51 7.41 10.18
C PRO A 360 -19.37 6.58 8.89
N LEU A 361 -19.70 7.17 7.74
CA LEU A 361 -19.58 6.50 6.44
C LEU A 361 -18.11 6.16 6.13
N GLU A 362 -17.21 7.11 6.40
CA GLU A 362 -15.76 6.92 6.29
C GLU A 362 -15.29 5.85 7.27
N ALA A 363 -15.71 5.90 8.54
CA ALA A 363 -15.36 4.90 9.56
C ALA A 363 -15.78 3.47 9.19
N LEU A 364 -16.99 3.29 8.65
CA LEU A 364 -17.46 1.98 8.18
C LEU A 364 -16.73 1.52 6.92
N GLY A 365 -16.43 2.44 6.02
CA GLY A 365 -15.62 2.15 4.84
C GLY A 365 -14.21 1.69 5.18
N LEU A 366 -13.57 2.34 6.17
CA LEU A 366 -12.26 1.95 6.69
C LEU A 366 -12.27 0.51 7.22
N LEU A 367 -13.30 0.11 7.96
CA LEU A 367 -13.44 -1.25 8.48
C LEU A 367 -13.46 -2.34 7.39
N GLU A 368 -13.92 -2.03 6.17
CA GLU A 368 -13.86 -2.96 5.04
C GLU A 368 -12.42 -3.26 4.59
N ARG A 369 -11.46 -2.41 4.95
CA ARG A 369 -10.03 -2.55 4.65
C ARG A 369 -9.23 -3.28 5.74
N ASP A 370 -9.89 -4.00 6.64
CA ASP A 370 -9.19 -4.85 7.61
C ASP A 370 -8.42 -5.99 6.91
N GLY A 371 -7.10 -6.06 7.14
CA GLY A 371 -6.17 -6.96 6.43
C GLY A 371 -5.68 -6.44 5.08
N TRP A 372 -5.91 -5.16 4.76
CA TRP A 372 -5.49 -4.55 3.50
C TRP A 372 -3.98 -4.26 3.42
N TYR A 373 -3.31 -4.09 4.56
CA TYR A 373 -1.88 -3.75 4.67
C TYR A 373 -1.16 -4.73 5.62
N GLY A 374 -1.15 -6.01 5.27
CA GLY A 374 -0.54 -7.07 6.08
C GLY A 374 -1.53 -7.71 7.05
N ALA A 375 -1.25 -7.63 8.35
CA ALA A 375 -2.05 -8.31 9.37
C ALA A 375 -3.48 -7.74 9.49
N LYS A 376 -4.40 -8.60 9.94
CA LYS A 376 -5.74 -8.17 10.38
C LYS A 376 -5.68 -7.64 11.81
N LEU A 377 -6.63 -6.77 12.14
CA LEU A 377 -6.86 -6.34 13.52
C LEU A 377 -7.20 -7.54 14.42
N PRO A 378 -6.74 -7.56 15.68
CA PRO A 378 -7.19 -8.56 16.66
C PRO A 378 -8.72 -8.56 16.79
N ALA A 379 -9.35 -9.74 16.92
CA ALA A 379 -10.80 -9.88 16.86
C ALA A 379 -11.55 -8.98 17.86
N LYS A 380 -11.08 -8.91 19.12
CA LYS A 380 -11.67 -8.05 20.16
C LYS A 380 -11.58 -6.55 19.80
N GLU A 381 -10.45 -6.14 19.22
CA GLU A 381 -10.23 -4.76 18.81
C GLU A 381 -11.09 -4.40 17.60
N ARG A 382 -11.20 -5.31 16.62
CA ARG A 382 -12.11 -5.16 15.49
C ARG A 382 -13.56 -5.00 15.94
N GLU A 383 -14.03 -5.82 16.88
CA GLU A 383 -15.39 -5.71 17.42
C GLU A 383 -15.62 -4.36 18.13
N ARG A 384 -14.63 -3.89 18.90
CA ARG A 384 -14.67 -2.56 19.56
C ARG A 384 -14.79 -1.43 18.54
N LEU A 385 -13.99 -1.47 17.48
CA LEU A 385 -13.98 -0.46 16.42
C LEU A 385 -15.25 -0.49 15.57
N GLU A 386 -15.82 -1.68 15.34
CA GLU A 386 -17.12 -1.82 14.68
C GLU A 386 -18.24 -1.18 15.50
N LYS A 387 -18.30 -1.44 16.82
CA LYS A 387 -19.24 -0.76 17.72
C LYS A 387 -19.05 0.75 17.70
N LEU A 388 -17.81 1.23 17.67
CA LEU A 388 -17.50 2.66 17.59
C LEU A 388 -18.01 3.29 16.28
N ALA A 389 -17.70 2.69 15.13
CA ALA A 389 -18.13 3.19 13.82
C ALA A 389 -19.66 3.18 13.67
N LEU A 390 -20.33 2.16 14.22
CA LEU A 390 -21.79 2.03 14.19
C LEU A 390 -22.51 2.92 15.20
N GLY A 391 -21.83 3.40 16.25
CA GLY A 391 -22.48 4.09 17.37
C GLY A 391 -23.25 5.35 17.00
N LYS A 392 -22.88 6.02 15.89
CA LYS A 392 -23.55 7.22 15.37
C LYS A 392 -24.41 6.95 14.12
N VAL A 393 -24.58 5.69 13.73
CA VAL A 393 -25.31 5.30 12.52
C VAL A 393 -26.69 4.80 12.89
N GLN A 394 -27.73 5.38 12.27
CA GLN A 394 -29.08 4.89 12.46
C GLN A 394 -29.24 3.54 11.75
N LYS A 395 -29.47 2.48 12.53
CA LYS A 395 -29.83 1.17 11.99
C LYS A 395 -31.30 1.16 11.59
N VAL A 396 -31.57 0.70 10.38
CA VAL A 396 -32.93 0.56 9.83
C VAL A 396 -33.12 -0.89 9.43
N SER A 397 -34.22 -1.50 9.86
CA SER A 397 -34.66 -2.81 9.36
C SER A 397 -35.63 -2.56 8.22
N PRO A 398 -35.21 -2.62 6.94
CA PRO A 398 -36.08 -2.25 5.83
C PRO A 398 -37.20 -3.28 5.63
N GLU A 399 -38.36 -2.80 5.18
CA GLU A 399 -39.46 -3.65 4.72
C GLU A 399 -39.30 -3.95 3.23
N MET A 400 -39.67 -5.17 2.81
CA MET A 400 -39.73 -5.50 1.39
C MET A 400 -41.02 -4.92 0.80
N ALA A 401 -40.89 -3.93 -0.08
CA ALA A 401 -42.03 -3.36 -0.81
C ALA A 401 -42.49 -4.29 -1.94
N GLY A 402 -41.57 -5.05 -2.53
CA GLY A 402 -41.86 -6.05 -3.55
C GLY A 402 -40.60 -6.72 -4.07
N ALA A 403 -40.78 -7.82 -4.80
CA ALA A 403 -39.71 -8.51 -5.48
C ALA A 403 -40.24 -9.18 -6.75
N PHE A 404 -39.46 -9.15 -7.82
CA PHE A 404 -39.83 -9.77 -9.08
C PHE A 404 -38.61 -10.33 -9.81
N MET A 405 -38.88 -11.19 -10.79
CA MET A 405 -37.86 -11.68 -11.72
C MET A 405 -37.82 -10.81 -12.95
N ALA A 406 -36.62 -10.42 -13.37
CA ALA A 406 -36.38 -9.69 -14.61
C ALA A 406 -35.27 -10.35 -15.43
N HIS A 407 -35.42 -10.31 -16.76
CA HIS A 407 -34.37 -10.73 -17.67
C HIS A 407 -33.29 -9.65 -17.78
N LEU A 408 -32.43 -9.54 -16.76
CA LEU A 408 -31.42 -8.49 -16.66
C LEU A 408 -30.19 -8.80 -17.53
N PRO A 409 -29.47 -7.75 -18.02
CA PRO A 409 -28.19 -7.93 -18.68
C PRO A 409 -27.18 -8.66 -17.76
N PRO A 410 -26.43 -9.63 -18.28
CA PRO A 410 -25.44 -10.37 -17.49
C PRO A 410 -24.45 -9.42 -16.85
N ARG A 411 -24.05 -9.70 -15.61
CA ARG A 411 -23.10 -8.87 -14.88
C ARG A 411 -21.67 -9.16 -15.38
N PRO A 412 -20.98 -8.18 -15.97
CA PRO A 412 -19.59 -8.35 -16.36
C PRO A 412 -18.67 -8.39 -15.13
N THR A 413 -17.41 -8.77 -15.35
CA THR A 413 -16.34 -8.62 -14.36
C THR A 413 -15.92 -7.16 -14.19
N GLU A 414 -16.15 -6.34 -15.23
CA GLU A 414 -15.87 -4.91 -15.24
C GLU A 414 -16.91 -4.12 -14.42
N PRO A 415 -16.54 -2.96 -13.86
CA PRO A 415 -17.49 -2.06 -13.22
C PRO A 415 -18.57 -1.55 -14.19
N ARG A 416 -19.80 -1.38 -13.70
CA ARG A 416 -20.95 -0.92 -14.50
C ARG A 416 -21.93 -0.05 -13.70
N PHE A 417 -22.75 0.72 -14.40
CA PHE A 417 -24.01 1.25 -13.85
C PHE A 417 -25.04 0.15 -13.68
N SER A 418 -26.00 0.40 -12.79
CA SER A 418 -27.13 -0.49 -12.55
C SER A 418 -28.06 -0.55 -13.78
N PRO A 419 -28.68 -1.72 -14.06
CA PRO A 419 -29.81 -1.80 -14.98
C PRO A 419 -31.12 -1.26 -14.39
N LEU A 420 -31.10 -0.73 -13.17
CA LEU A 420 -32.26 -0.15 -12.47
C LEU A 420 -32.14 1.37 -12.43
N HIS A 421 -33.27 2.09 -12.41
CA HIS A 421 -33.28 3.55 -12.23
C HIS A 421 -34.62 4.01 -11.65
N PHE A 422 -34.59 4.81 -10.59
CA PHE A 422 -35.76 5.59 -10.17
C PHE A 422 -35.73 6.96 -10.84
N ASP A 423 -36.84 7.35 -11.47
CA ASP A 423 -37.00 8.73 -11.90
C ASP A 423 -37.41 9.66 -10.75
N SER A 424 -37.60 10.95 -11.07
CA SER A 424 -37.99 11.98 -10.09
C SER A 424 -39.40 11.78 -9.53
N SER A 425 -40.27 11.02 -10.21
CA SER A 425 -41.63 10.69 -9.75
C SER A 425 -41.65 9.51 -8.77
N GLY A 426 -40.55 8.74 -8.70
CA GLY A 426 -40.44 7.53 -7.88
C GLY A 426 -40.85 6.26 -8.63
N ARG A 427 -41.06 6.32 -9.95
CA ARG A 427 -41.26 5.14 -10.79
C ARG A 427 -39.94 4.42 -11.01
N LEU A 428 -39.97 3.08 -10.95
CA LEU A 428 -38.80 2.23 -11.16
C LEU A 428 -38.74 1.77 -12.62
N TRP A 429 -37.64 2.10 -13.28
CA TRP A 429 -37.30 1.67 -14.64
C TRP A 429 -36.29 0.51 -14.60
N VAL A 430 -36.51 -0.49 -15.46
CA VAL A 430 -35.68 -1.68 -15.58
C VAL A 430 -35.20 -1.82 -17.01
N ARG A 431 -33.88 -1.79 -17.21
CA ARG A 431 -33.23 -2.14 -18.48
C ARG A 431 -33.05 -3.65 -18.55
N ASN A 432 -33.69 -4.31 -19.51
CA ASN A 432 -33.57 -5.75 -19.72
C ASN A 432 -32.35 -6.12 -20.61
N ALA A 433 -32.11 -7.42 -20.81
CA ALA A 433 -30.99 -7.95 -21.60
C ALA A 433 -31.06 -7.56 -23.08
N GLU A 434 -32.26 -7.37 -23.63
CA GLU A 434 -32.50 -6.88 -24.99
C GLU A 434 -32.34 -5.36 -25.13
N ALA A 435 -31.84 -4.69 -24.08
CA ALA A 435 -31.67 -3.24 -24.02
C ALA A 435 -32.99 -2.45 -24.19
N ARG A 436 -34.12 -3.02 -23.77
CA ARG A 436 -35.40 -2.33 -23.63
C ARG A 436 -35.55 -1.80 -22.21
N VAL A 437 -36.25 -0.67 -22.07
CA VAL A 437 -36.60 -0.06 -20.79
C VAL A 437 -38.06 -0.39 -20.48
N LEU A 438 -38.27 -1.02 -19.33
CA LEU A 438 -39.58 -1.45 -18.84
C LEU A 438 -39.91 -0.70 -17.54
N ALA A 439 -41.20 -0.44 -17.29
CA ALA A 439 -41.67 0.22 -16.07
C ALA A 439 -42.16 -0.80 -15.04
N SER A 440 -41.77 -0.64 -13.78
CA SER A 440 -42.34 -1.33 -12.61
C SER A 440 -43.21 -0.33 -11.85
N ASP A 441 -44.52 -0.41 -12.03
CA ASP A 441 -45.51 0.51 -11.46
C ASP A 441 -46.71 -0.28 -10.88
N PRO A 442 -46.90 -0.35 -9.54
CA PRO A 442 -46.06 0.26 -8.51
C PRO A 442 -44.67 -0.41 -8.41
N PRO A 443 -43.65 0.30 -7.90
CA PRO A 443 -42.31 -0.25 -7.72
C PRO A 443 -42.33 -1.56 -6.93
N GLY A 444 -41.70 -2.60 -7.48
CA GLY A 444 -41.70 -3.94 -6.89
C GLY A 444 -42.67 -4.92 -7.56
N SER A 445 -43.46 -4.45 -8.52
CA SER A 445 -44.27 -5.28 -9.42
C SER A 445 -43.47 -5.73 -10.66
N PRO A 446 -43.82 -6.85 -11.29
CA PRO A 446 -43.20 -7.26 -12.56
C PRO A 446 -43.24 -6.14 -13.60
N PRO A 447 -42.13 -5.88 -14.31
CA PRO A 447 -42.04 -4.73 -15.19
C PRO A 447 -42.78 -5.01 -16.51
N SER A 448 -43.48 -4.01 -17.03
CA SER A 448 -44.23 -4.06 -18.28
C SER A 448 -43.75 -3.00 -19.28
N ASP A 449 -44.09 -3.17 -20.56
CA ASP A 449 -43.76 -2.20 -21.59
C ASP A 449 -44.56 -0.90 -21.34
N PRO A 450 -43.89 0.23 -21.05
CA PRO A 450 -44.55 1.50 -20.73
C PRO A 450 -45.24 2.14 -21.94
N THR A 451 -44.95 1.65 -23.15
CA THR A 451 -45.63 2.12 -24.37
C THR A 451 -46.94 1.39 -24.60
N LEU A 452 -47.24 0.33 -23.85
CA LEU A 452 -48.45 -0.47 -23.98
C LEU A 452 -49.34 -0.27 -22.75
N GLY A 453 -50.54 0.28 -22.94
CA GLY A 453 -51.56 0.38 -21.90
C GLY A 453 -52.21 -0.96 -21.57
N ALA A 454 -53.11 -0.97 -20.58
CA ALA A 454 -53.93 -2.15 -20.26
C ALA A 454 -54.71 -2.60 -21.51
N GLY A 455 -54.33 -3.73 -22.09
CA GLY A 455 -54.87 -4.25 -23.35
C GLY A 455 -53.95 -4.13 -24.58
N GLY A 456 -52.71 -3.66 -24.44
CA GLY A 456 -51.72 -3.63 -25.53
C GLY A 456 -51.83 -2.44 -26.49
N ALA A 457 -52.63 -1.42 -26.14
CA ALA A 457 -52.77 -0.21 -26.96
C ALA A 457 -51.61 0.78 -26.70
N PRO A 458 -51.07 1.45 -27.74
CA PRO A 458 -50.01 2.45 -27.56
C PRO A 458 -50.41 3.59 -26.62
N GLN A 459 -49.57 3.94 -25.64
CA GLN A 459 -49.73 5.11 -24.77
C GLN A 459 -48.55 6.07 -24.91
N ARG A 460 -48.82 7.37 -24.73
CA ARG A 460 -47.78 8.38 -24.61
C ARG A 460 -47.15 8.27 -23.23
N SER A 461 -45.90 7.84 -23.16
CA SER A 461 -45.15 7.66 -21.91
C SER A 461 -43.82 8.38 -21.97
N ASP A 462 -43.44 9.01 -20.85
CA ASP A 462 -42.13 9.65 -20.66
C ASP A 462 -41.10 8.55 -20.31
N VAL A 463 -40.79 7.69 -21.29
CA VAL A 463 -39.83 6.60 -21.13
C VAL A 463 -38.42 7.17 -21.25
N PRO A 464 -37.51 6.91 -20.29
CA PRO A 464 -36.13 7.36 -20.42
C PRO A 464 -35.42 6.62 -21.56
N ASP A 465 -34.49 7.31 -22.20
CA ASP A 465 -33.61 6.70 -23.21
C ASP A 465 -32.85 5.50 -22.62
N VAL A 466 -32.57 4.52 -23.46
CA VAL A 466 -31.76 3.35 -23.08
C VAL A 466 -30.35 3.83 -22.67
N TRP A 467 -30.05 3.78 -21.36
CA TRP A 467 -28.76 4.25 -20.85
C TRP A 467 -27.68 3.18 -20.93
N PRO A 468 -26.40 3.55 -21.15
CA PRO A 468 -25.29 2.59 -21.17
C PRO A 468 -25.00 2.04 -19.77
N LEU A 469 -24.81 0.72 -19.65
CA LEU A 469 -24.29 0.12 -18.41
C LEU A 469 -22.77 0.27 -18.28
N ARG A 470 -22.04 0.30 -19.40
CA ARG A 470 -20.60 0.50 -19.38
C ARG A 470 -20.27 1.90 -18.90
N VAL A 471 -19.20 2.01 -18.12
CA VAL A 471 -18.71 3.29 -17.61
C VAL A 471 -17.75 3.88 -18.63
N ILE A 472 -18.27 4.77 -19.46
CA ILE A 472 -17.56 5.38 -20.59
C ILE A 472 -17.37 6.86 -20.31
N ASP A 473 -16.16 7.38 -20.46
CA ASP A 473 -15.86 8.81 -20.31
C ASP A 473 -16.19 9.62 -21.59
N GLN A 474 -15.97 10.94 -21.55
CA GLN A 474 -16.25 11.82 -22.70
C GLN A 474 -15.36 11.52 -23.93
N ALA A 475 -14.15 11.02 -23.71
CA ALA A 475 -13.25 10.56 -24.78
C ALA A 475 -13.67 9.19 -25.35
N GLY A 476 -14.62 8.51 -24.72
CA GLY A 476 -15.09 7.17 -25.06
C GLY A 476 -14.20 6.04 -24.54
N ARG A 477 -13.34 6.32 -23.57
CA ARG A 477 -12.59 5.29 -22.86
C ARG A 477 -13.52 4.55 -21.91
N THR A 478 -13.43 3.22 -21.90
CA THR A 478 -14.21 2.35 -21.01
C THR A 478 -13.39 2.04 -19.76
N TRP A 479 -13.96 2.27 -18.58
CA TRP A 479 -13.36 1.85 -17.31
C TRP A 479 -13.44 0.34 -17.17
N THR A 480 -12.29 -0.32 -17.01
CA THR A 480 -12.21 -1.79 -16.92
C THR A 480 -12.00 -2.28 -15.50
N GLY A 481 -11.60 -1.42 -14.57
CA GLY A 481 -11.45 -1.78 -13.17
C GLY A 481 -10.38 -0.97 -12.44
N VAL A 482 -9.97 -1.49 -11.30
CA VAL A 482 -8.94 -0.92 -10.45
C VAL A 482 -7.73 -1.83 -10.46
N VAL A 483 -6.54 -1.25 -10.64
CA VAL A 483 -5.29 -2.00 -10.71
C VAL A 483 -4.31 -1.50 -9.63
N PRO A 484 -3.79 -2.38 -8.76
CA PRO A 484 -2.62 -2.07 -7.96
C PRO A 484 -1.39 -2.08 -8.87
N SER A 485 -0.62 -1.00 -8.87
CA SER A 485 0.61 -0.96 -9.63
C SER A 485 1.81 -1.46 -8.81
N CYS A 486 2.82 -1.93 -9.54
CA CYS A 486 4.12 -2.28 -8.99
C CYS A 486 5.05 -1.09 -8.79
N ASP A 487 4.88 -0.04 -9.58
CA ASP A 487 5.73 1.14 -9.53
C ASP A 487 5.16 2.27 -8.65
N ARG A 488 3.91 2.12 -8.19
CA ARG A 488 3.20 3.11 -7.38
C ARG A 488 2.72 2.56 -6.05
N SER A 489 2.53 3.48 -5.13
CA SER A 489 1.89 3.20 -3.84
C SER A 489 0.37 3.32 -3.94
N GLU A 490 -0.13 4.13 -4.87
CA GLU A 490 -1.56 4.32 -5.11
C GLU A 490 -2.19 3.25 -5.99
N LEU A 491 -3.49 3.03 -5.78
CA LEU A 491 -4.36 2.39 -6.77
C LEU A 491 -4.53 3.27 -8.00
N GLN A 492 -4.85 2.63 -9.11
CA GLN A 492 -5.18 3.33 -10.35
C GLN A 492 -6.46 2.79 -10.98
N LEU A 493 -7.23 3.67 -11.61
CA LEU A 493 -8.31 3.28 -12.52
C LEU A 493 -7.71 2.90 -13.87
N SER A 494 -8.04 1.71 -14.36
CA SER A 494 -7.61 1.20 -15.67
C SER A 494 -8.69 1.47 -16.72
N PHE A 495 -8.26 1.88 -17.91
CA PHE A 495 -9.15 2.20 -19.02
C PHE A 495 -8.67 1.54 -20.31
N VAL A 496 -9.62 1.26 -21.20
CA VAL A 496 -9.35 0.92 -22.60
C VAL A 496 -9.96 1.96 -23.52
N SER A 497 -9.31 2.25 -24.64
CA SER A 497 -9.82 3.17 -25.67
C SER A 497 -11.04 2.58 -26.39
N ARG A 498 -11.66 3.36 -27.29
CA ARG A 498 -12.79 2.87 -28.12
C ARG A 498 -12.38 1.68 -28.99
N GLU A 499 -11.12 1.64 -29.39
CA GLU A 499 -10.49 0.58 -30.19
C GLU A 499 -10.05 -0.63 -29.34
N GLY A 500 -10.26 -0.59 -28.03
CA GLY A 500 -9.88 -1.66 -27.09
C GLY A 500 -8.42 -1.62 -26.64
N MET A 501 -7.68 -0.55 -26.93
CA MET A 501 -6.27 -0.44 -26.55
C MET A 501 -6.12 0.08 -25.10
N PRO A 502 -5.17 -0.43 -24.29
CA PRO A 502 -4.91 0.10 -22.96
C PRO A 502 -4.63 1.60 -22.99
N SER A 503 -5.35 2.35 -22.17
CA SER A 503 -5.15 3.80 -21.99
C SER A 503 -4.31 4.08 -20.74
N PRO A 504 -3.66 5.26 -20.66
CA PRO A 504 -2.96 5.65 -19.45
C PRO A 504 -3.88 5.57 -18.21
N PRO A 505 -3.48 4.83 -17.16
CA PRO A 505 -4.31 4.66 -15.98
C PRO A 505 -4.35 5.96 -15.16
N GLN A 506 -5.46 6.19 -14.44
CA GLN A 506 -5.65 7.38 -13.61
C GLN A 506 -5.35 7.04 -12.14
N PRO A 507 -4.35 7.68 -11.50
CA PRO A 507 -4.06 7.44 -10.09
C PRO A 507 -5.19 7.93 -9.18
N LEU A 508 -5.39 7.23 -8.06
CA LEU A 508 -6.35 7.57 -7.01
C LEU A 508 -5.61 8.00 -5.72
N PRO A 509 -6.20 8.85 -4.87
CA PRO A 509 -5.66 9.17 -3.55
C PRO A 509 -5.95 8.05 -2.54
N LEU A 510 -5.79 6.79 -2.95
CA LEU A 510 -6.02 5.61 -2.13
C LEU A 510 -4.86 4.64 -2.33
N LEU A 511 -4.20 4.25 -1.25
CA LEU A 511 -3.06 3.33 -1.30
C LEU A 511 -3.47 1.90 -1.69
N ALA A 512 -2.60 1.24 -2.44
CA ALA A 512 -2.78 -0.12 -2.93
C ALA A 512 -2.60 -1.16 -1.79
N PRO A 513 -3.36 -2.26 -1.81
CA PRO A 513 -3.23 -3.30 -0.81
C PRO A 513 -1.84 -3.95 -0.82
N ARG A 514 -1.39 -4.36 0.37
CA ARG A 514 -0.11 -5.04 0.62
C ARG A 514 -0.34 -6.33 1.42
N PRO A 515 0.27 -7.48 1.06
CA PRO A 515 1.28 -7.65 0.02
C PRO A 515 0.79 -7.38 -1.40
N GLY A 516 1.59 -6.66 -2.20
CA GLY A 516 1.21 -6.23 -3.54
C GLY A 516 1.27 -7.34 -4.60
N SER A 517 0.56 -7.16 -5.72
CA SER A 517 0.45 -8.13 -6.84
C SER A 517 1.76 -8.46 -7.57
N CYS A 518 2.84 -7.78 -7.22
CA CYS A 518 4.14 -7.92 -7.86
C CYS A 518 4.91 -9.16 -7.43
N GLN A 519 4.54 -9.72 -6.27
CA GLN A 519 4.92 -11.06 -5.86
C GLN A 519 3.67 -11.93 -6.01
N ARG A 520 3.75 -13.01 -6.78
CA ARG A 520 2.57 -13.85 -7.11
C ARG A 520 1.93 -14.50 -5.88
N ALA A 521 2.70 -14.72 -4.82
CA ALA A 521 2.22 -15.36 -3.60
C ALA A 521 1.64 -14.32 -2.63
N GLY A 522 0.44 -14.58 -2.11
CA GLY A 522 -0.19 -13.75 -1.07
C GLY A 522 -0.75 -12.40 -1.52
N ALA A 523 -0.72 -12.10 -2.83
CA ALA A 523 -1.28 -10.88 -3.38
C ALA A 523 -2.77 -10.74 -3.10
N LEU A 524 -3.18 -9.58 -2.59
CA LEU A 524 -4.59 -9.25 -2.38
C LEU A 524 -5.27 -8.88 -3.69
N ALA A 525 -6.53 -9.33 -3.85
CA ALA A 525 -7.33 -9.00 -5.01
C ALA A 525 -7.60 -7.48 -5.07
N PRO A 526 -7.61 -6.89 -6.28
CA PRO A 526 -7.99 -5.49 -6.43
C PRO A 526 -9.44 -5.28 -5.97
N PRO A 527 -9.75 -4.14 -5.32
CA PRO A 527 -11.12 -3.80 -4.99
C PRO A 527 -11.97 -3.57 -6.23
N THR A 528 -13.24 -3.93 -6.16
CA THR A 528 -14.26 -3.50 -7.11
C THR A 528 -14.81 -2.13 -6.70
N GLY A 529 -15.01 -1.23 -7.67
CA GLY A 529 -15.64 0.06 -7.41
C GLY A 529 -17.06 0.14 -7.97
N THR A 530 -17.89 0.96 -7.33
CA THR A 530 -19.24 1.31 -7.80
C THR A 530 -19.19 2.71 -8.43
N PRO A 531 -19.43 2.85 -9.74
CA PRO A 531 -19.40 4.15 -10.40
C PRO A 531 -20.61 4.99 -9.97
N ILE A 532 -20.40 6.30 -9.77
CA ILE A 532 -21.48 7.22 -9.37
C ILE A 532 -21.80 8.18 -10.51
N ALA A 533 -20.85 9.03 -10.88
CA ALA A 533 -21.02 10.10 -11.85
C ALA A 533 -19.70 10.42 -12.58
N TRP A 534 -19.77 11.13 -13.71
CA TRP A 534 -18.60 11.72 -14.37
C TRP A 534 -18.62 13.23 -14.15
N HIS A 535 -17.49 13.80 -13.72
CA HIS A 535 -17.28 15.25 -13.60
C HIS A 535 -16.16 15.65 -14.56
N GLY A 536 -16.53 15.97 -15.80
CA GLY A 536 -15.58 16.05 -16.90
C GLY A 536 -14.87 14.71 -17.11
N ASN A 537 -13.55 14.68 -16.95
CA ASN A 537 -12.71 13.48 -17.09
C ASN A 537 -12.44 12.77 -15.76
N GLN A 538 -13.05 13.18 -14.65
CA GLN A 538 -12.89 12.52 -13.35
C GLN A 538 -14.10 11.66 -13.02
N LEU A 539 -13.84 10.37 -12.76
CA LEU A 539 -14.87 9.44 -12.32
C LEU A 539 -15.11 9.61 -10.83
N GLU A 540 -16.33 9.99 -10.45
CA GLU A 540 -16.81 9.85 -9.08
C GLU A 540 -17.15 8.38 -8.83
N VAL A 541 -16.56 7.81 -7.79
CA VAL A 541 -16.62 6.38 -7.53
C VAL A 541 -16.65 6.09 -6.04
N TRP A 542 -17.44 5.09 -5.66
CA TRP A 542 -17.30 4.44 -4.36
C TRP A 542 -16.34 3.27 -4.47
N LEU A 543 -15.22 3.31 -3.75
CA LEU A 543 -14.19 2.28 -3.85
C LEU A 543 -13.65 1.93 -2.47
N ALA A 544 -13.74 0.65 -2.09
CA ALA A 544 -13.20 0.13 -0.82
C ALA A 544 -13.56 1.01 0.40
N GLY A 545 -14.83 1.40 0.47
CA GLY A 545 -15.33 2.24 1.55
C GLY A 545 -15.03 3.74 1.43
N HIS A 546 -14.44 4.21 0.34
CA HIS A 546 -14.15 5.63 0.11
C HIS A 546 -15.02 6.20 -1.02
N HIS A 547 -15.51 7.42 -0.80
CA HIS A 547 -16.15 8.24 -1.82
C HIS A 547 -15.11 9.13 -2.49
N LEU A 548 -14.67 8.76 -3.68
CA LEU A 548 -13.59 9.46 -4.38
C LEU A 548 -14.14 10.41 -5.45
N ASN A 549 -13.47 11.55 -5.62
CA ASN A 549 -13.80 12.60 -6.58
C ASN A 549 -15.24 13.12 -6.46
N ALA A 550 -15.79 13.13 -5.25
CA ALA A 550 -17.09 13.72 -4.98
C ALA A 550 -17.05 15.25 -5.21
N PRO A 551 -18.05 15.83 -5.91
CA PRO A 551 -18.13 17.27 -6.10
C PRO A 551 -18.50 17.97 -4.79
N SER A 552 -18.14 19.25 -4.66
CA SER A 552 -18.50 20.08 -3.50
C SER A 552 -20.01 20.32 -3.40
N THR A 553 -20.71 20.31 -4.52
CA THR A 553 -22.16 20.44 -4.61
C THR A 553 -22.78 19.16 -5.14
N SER A 554 -23.93 18.77 -4.60
CA SER A 554 -24.62 17.59 -5.10
C SER A 554 -25.11 17.81 -6.53
N THR A 555 -24.85 16.83 -7.38
CA THR A 555 -25.37 16.76 -8.76
C THR A 555 -26.47 15.70 -8.84
N PRO A 556 -27.48 15.87 -9.70
CA PRO A 556 -28.48 14.85 -9.99
C PRO A 556 -27.87 13.51 -10.38
N GLY A 557 -28.46 12.42 -9.88
CA GLY A 557 -28.09 11.07 -10.31
C GLY A 557 -28.53 10.78 -11.74
N ARG A 558 -27.63 10.18 -12.53
CA ARG A 558 -27.96 9.66 -13.87
C ARG A 558 -28.66 8.29 -13.78
N PRO A 559 -29.34 7.84 -14.85
CA PRO A 559 -29.84 6.46 -14.92
C PRO A 559 -28.78 5.41 -14.58
N GLY A 560 -29.15 4.45 -13.74
CA GLY A 560 -28.24 3.41 -13.24
C GLY A 560 -27.25 3.84 -12.14
N SER A 561 -27.23 5.12 -11.76
CA SER A 561 -26.37 5.61 -10.68
C SER A 561 -26.87 5.13 -9.31
N PRO A 562 -25.97 4.82 -8.35
CA PRO A 562 -26.33 4.65 -6.94
C PRO A 562 -26.80 5.95 -6.27
N ARG A 563 -26.82 7.08 -7.00
CA ARG A 563 -27.31 8.38 -6.55
C ARG A 563 -28.74 8.62 -7.06
N SER A 564 -29.62 9.16 -6.21
CA SER A 564 -31.00 9.48 -6.57
C SER A 564 -31.10 10.59 -7.62
N ALA A 565 -32.22 10.65 -8.34
CA ALA A 565 -32.46 11.64 -9.38
C ALA A 565 -32.38 13.11 -8.89
N ASP A 566 -32.73 13.37 -7.63
CA ASP A 566 -32.59 14.68 -6.99
C ASP A 566 -31.17 14.96 -6.46
N GLY A 567 -30.27 13.97 -6.52
CA GLY A 567 -28.91 14.03 -6.00
C GLY A 567 -28.79 13.93 -4.48
N LYS A 568 -29.89 13.83 -3.75
CA LYS A 568 -29.93 13.96 -2.28
C LYS A 568 -29.73 12.66 -1.52
N ALA A 569 -29.75 11.52 -2.21
CA ALA A 569 -29.50 10.22 -1.64
C ALA A 569 -28.45 9.44 -2.43
N LEU A 570 -27.63 8.68 -1.71
CA LEU A 570 -26.65 7.74 -2.25
C LEU A 570 -26.78 6.41 -1.51
N VAL A 571 -26.81 5.30 -2.23
CA VAL A 571 -26.81 3.95 -1.65
C VAL A 571 -25.62 3.14 -2.12
N VAL A 572 -24.93 2.50 -1.18
CA VAL A 572 -23.82 1.59 -1.49
C VAL A 572 -23.98 0.29 -0.72
N PRO A 573 -23.97 -0.87 -1.40
CA PRO A 573 -23.83 -2.16 -0.72
C PRO A 573 -22.50 -2.26 0.01
N SER A 574 -22.54 -2.75 1.24
CA SER A 574 -21.37 -2.99 2.10
C SER A 574 -21.47 -4.38 2.72
N ARG A 575 -20.40 -4.84 3.37
CA ARG A 575 -20.45 -6.09 4.17
C ARG A 575 -21.43 -6.03 5.34
N PHE A 576 -21.80 -4.82 5.77
CA PHE A 576 -22.70 -4.59 6.89
C PHE A 576 -24.17 -4.49 6.47
N GLY A 577 -24.49 -4.44 5.18
CA GLY A 577 -25.83 -4.10 4.67
C GLY A 577 -25.76 -2.96 3.66
N LEU A 578 -26.85 -2.22 3.46
CA LEU A 578 -26.84 -1.05 2.58
C LEU A 578 -26.52 0.22 3.38
N LEU A 579 -25.45 0.91 3.00
CA LEU A 579 -25.13 2.24 3.51
C LEU A 579 -25.93 3.25 2.69
N VAL A 580 -26.77 4.03 3.38
CA VAL A 580 -27.66 5.01 2.76
C VAL A 580 -27.32 6.39 3.30
N GLN A 581 -26.74 7.24 2.45
CA GLN A 581 -26.49 8.64 2.75
C GLN A 581 -27.67 9.48 2.24
N ARG A 582 -28.16 10.41 3.06
CA ARG A 582 -29.26 11.34 2.75
C ARG A 582 -29.03 12.73 3.38
N ASP A 583 -29.84 13.73 3.01
CA ASP A 583 -29.79 15.10 3.57
C ASP A 583 -29.86 15.14 5.13
N GLY A 584 -30.36 14.09 5.78
CA GLY A 584 -30.45 13.95 7.24
C GLY A 584 -29.39 13.07 7.92
N GLY A 585 -28.36 12.63 7.19
CA GLY A 585 -27.27 11.80 7.73
C GLY A 585 -27.11 10.44 7.06
N VAL A 586 -26.50 9.49 7.77
CA VAL A 586 -26.17 8.16 7.27
C VAL A 586 -26.99 7.10 8.01
N GLU A 587 -27.68 6.27 7.25
CA GLU A 587 -28.42 5.11 7.73
C GLU A 587 -27.73 3.82 7.28
N LEU A 588 -27.87 2.77 8.07
CA LEU A 588 -27.43 1.43 7.73
C LEU A 588 -28.65 0.50 7.70
N TRP A 589 -29.05 0.13 6.49
CA TRP A 589 -30.17 -0.77 6.27
C TRP A 589 -29.69 -2.22 6.40
N GLN A 590 -30.18 -2.91 7.43
CA GLN A 590 -29.72 -4.21 7.88
C GLN A 590 -30.87 -5.20 8.04
N GLY A 591 -30.67 -6.42 7.55
CA GLY A 591 -31.61 -7.54 7.68
C GLY A 591 -31.25 -8.67 6.71
N GLU A 592 -32.00 -9.78 6.73
CA GLU A 592 -31.78 -10.87 5.78
C GLU A 592 -31.97 -10.43 4.31
N VAL A 593 -32.89 -9.49 4.09
CA VAL A 593 -33.21 -8.96 2.75
C VAL A 593 -32.09 -8.09 2.18
N THR A 594 -31.19 -7.55 3.01
CA THR A 594 -30.09 -6.67 2.56
C THR A 594 -28.80 -7.41 2.22
N GLN A 595 -28.79 -8.74 2.37
CA GLN A 595 -27.63 -9.58 2.08
C GLN A 595 -27.46 -9.82 0.58
N ALA A 596 -26.20 -9.79 0.13
CA ALA A 596 -25.78 -10.09 -1.25
C ALA A 596 -26.50 -9.27 -2.33
N LEU A 597 -26.82 -8.00 -2.01
CA LEU A 597 -27.42 -7.05 -2.94
C LEU A 597 -26.36 -6.31 -3.76
N THR A 598 -26.68 -6.06 -5.03
CA THR A 598 -25.78 -5.41 -6.00
C THR A 598 -26.59 -4.48 -6.89
N ASP A 599 -25.91 -3.60 -7.64
CA ASP A 599 -26.55 -2.70 -8.60
C ASP A 599 -27.73 -1.90 -7.97
N CYS A 600 -27.55 -1.42 -6.73
CA CYS A 600 -28.59 -0.72 -5.98
C CYS A 600 -28.78 0.73 -6.44
N VAL A 601 -30.03 1.18 -6.52
CA VAL A 601 -30.41 2.56 -6.85
C VAL A 601 -31.46 3.08 -5.86
N PRO A 602 -31.35 4.33 -5.37
CA PRO A 602 -32.31 4.90 -4.45
C PRO A 602 -33.34 5.78 -5.19
N SER A 603 -34.58 5.78 -4.71
CA SER A 603 -35.55 6.81 -5.08
C SER A 603 -35.16 8.17 -4.47
N ALA A 604 -35.86 9.25 -4.85
CA ALA A 604 -35.73 10.55 -4.19
C ALA A 604 -35.86 10.41 -2.66
N GLY A 605 -34.93 11.04 -1.92
CA GLY A 605 -34.83 10.94 -0.46
C GLY A 605 -34.62 9.54 0.12
N ALA A 606 -34.27 8.53 -0.68
CA ALA A 606 -34.15 7.12 -0.29
C ALA A 606 -35.40 6.53 0.40
N ARG A 607 -36.61 6.93 -0.02
CA ARG A 607 -37.87 6.31 0.44
C ARG A 607 -37.93 4.82 0.07
N GLN A 608 -37.47 4.52 -1.14
CA GLN A 608 -37.33 3.17 -1.67
C GLN A 608 -35.91 2.97 -2.22
N ILE A 609 -35.44 1.73 -2.18
CA ILE A 609 -34.17 1.31 -2.77
C ILE A 609 -34.42 0.02 -3.55
N ALA A 610 -34.07 0.02 -4.83
CA ALA A 610 -34.17 -1.14 -5.69
C ALA A 610 -32.77 -1.72 -5.90
N CYS A 611 -32.62 -3.03 -5.72
CA CYS A 611 -31.35 -3.74 -5.88
C CYS A 611 -31.54 -5.03 -6.67
N VAL A 612 -30.45 -5.49 -7.29
CA VAL A 612 -30.37 -6.81 -7.89
C VAL A 612 -29.88 -7.81 -6.85
N LYS A 613 -30.64 -8.91 -6.68
CA LYS A 613 -30.29 -10.07 -5.86
C LYS A 613 -29.97 -11.27 -6.78
N GLY A 614 -28.77 -11.83 -6.61
CA GLY A 614 -28.30 -12.90 -7.49
C GLY A 614 -28.08 -12.42 -8.92
N ARG A 615 -28.70 -13.07 -9.91
CA ARG A 615 -28.50 -12.76 -11.34
C ARG A 615 -29.66 -12.02 -12.00
N SER A 616 -30.87 -12.10 -11.44
CA SER A 616 -32.10 -11.71 -12.15
C SER A 616 -33.24 -11.26 -11.24
N SER A 617 -33.12 -11.44 -9.92
CA SER A 617 -34.17 -10.98 -9.00
C SER A 617 -33.95 -9.50 -8.70
N VAL A 618 -35.01 -8.70 -8.82
CA VAL A 618 -35.02 -7.31 -8.36
C VAL A 618 -35.82 -7.27 -7.07
N VAL A 619 -35.24 -6.68 -6.03
CA VAL A 619 -35.90 -6.45 -4.74
C VAL A 619 -36.04 -4.96 -4.53
N VAL A 620 -37.21 -4.54 -4.08
CA VAL A 620 -37.49 -3.15 -3.69
C VAL A 620 -37.71 -3.12 -2.19
N LEU A 621 -36.86 -2.34 -1.52
CA LEU A 621 -36.86 -2.13 -0.09
C LEU A 621 -37.42 -0.75 0.20
N LYS A 622 -38.18 -0.60 1.28
CA LYS A 622 -38.65 0.68 1.78
C LYS A 622 -38.30 0.86 3.25
N ARG A 623 -38.18 2.11 3.66
CA ARG A 623 -38.01 2.46 5.07
C ARG A 623 -39.33 2.16 5.82
N PRO A 624 -39.29 1.56 7.02
CA PRO A 624 -40.51 1.33 7.81
C PRO A 624 -41.24 2.65 8.10
N GLY A 625 -42.57 2.64 7.93
CA GLY A 625 -43.43 3.81 8.19
C GLY A 625 -43.25 4.99 7.21
N ALA A 626 -42.63 4.77 6.06
CA ALA A 626 -42.46 5.77 4.99
C ALA A 626 -43.54 5.72 3.90
#